data_AF-A0A529HTZ1-F1
#
_entry.id   AF-A0A529HTZ1-F1
#
_cell.length_a   1.000
_cell.length_b   1.000
_cell.length_c   1.000
_cell.angle_alpha   90.00
_cell.angle_beta   90.00
_cell.angle_gamma   90.00
#
_symmetry.space_group_name_H-M   'P 1'
#
loop_
_entity.id
_entity.type
_entity.pdbx_description
1 polymer ?
#
loop_
_entity_poly.entity_id
_entity_poly.type
_entity_poly.pdbx_seq_one_letter_code
_entity_poly.pdbx_strand_id
1 'polypeptide(L)'
;PGHPRLKHIKPLRDAAVLIPVVDHADGATVLLTKRAEKLRSHSGQVAFPGGTIDPTDPSPEATALRETFEEIGLDRDHIEIVGRMPDYVSGSGYRIVPVLSVVRPGFSLMLNADEVDAAFEVPLRFLMDPVNHARDSRMWNDLEWFFYEMPYGGQRIWGVTAGIIRTLYERLYA
;
A
#
# COMPACT_ATOMS: atom_id res chain seq x y z
N PRO A 1 3.11 11.92 8.88
CA PRO A 1 3.23 11.72 10.35
C PRO A 1 4.01 10.43 10.67
N GLY A 2 5.28 10.56 11.06
CA GLY A 2 6.17 9.43 11.34
C GLY A 2 5.95 8.83 12.73
N HIS A 3 6.14 7.51 12.87
CA HIS A 3 6.01 6.80 14.14
C HIS A 3 7.11 7.24 15.14
N PRO A 4 6.83 7.38 16.45
CA PRO A 4 7.82 7.76 17.48
C PRO A 4 8.94 6.71 17.73
N ARG A 5 9.07 5.70 16.85
CA ARG A 5 10.16 4.72 16.87
C ARG A 5 11.27 5.18 15.95
N LEU A 6 11.96 6.26 16.26
CA LEU A 6 13.30 6.47 15.73
C LEU A 6 14.28 6.77 16.88
N LYS A 7 14.31 5.87 17.86
CA LYS A 7 15.57 5.53 18.56
C LYS A 7 16.07 4.22 17.96
N HIS A 8 16.58 4.25 16.73
CA HIS A 8 17.03 3.04 16.01
C HIS A 8 18.55 2.88 16.09
N ILE A 9 18.98 1.84 16.81
CA ILE A 9 20.34 1.25 16.78
C ILE A 9 20.45 0.20 15.64
N LYS A 10 19.36 -0.09 14.90
CA LYS A 10 19.33 -1.04 13.77
C LYS A 10 18.94 -0.36 12.46
N PRO A 11 19.56 -0.75 11.32
CA PRO A 11 19.19 -0.23 10.00
C PRO A 11 17.75 -0.62 9.64
N LEU A 12 17.06 0.28 8.93
CA LEU A 12 15.71 0.03 8.40
C LEU A 12 15.77 -1.05 7.31
N ARG A 13 14.68 -1.83 7.20
CA ARG A 13 14.50 -2.76 6.08
C ARG A 13 13.83 -2.03 4.93
N ASP A 14 14.36 -2.22 3.73
CA ASP A 14 13.79 -1.59 2.53
C ASP A 14 12.70 -2.47 1.93
N ALA A 15 11.59 -1.83 1.56
CA ALA A 15 10.44 -2.46 0.91
C ALA A 15 9.93 -1.55 -0.21
N ALA A 16 9.24 -2.12 -1.18
CA ALA A 16 8.59 -1.39 -2.24
C ALA A 16 7.15 -1.89 -2.42
N VAL A 17 6.23 -0.97 -2.65
CA VAL A 17 4.82 -1.26 -2.91
C VAL A 17 4.36 -0.58 -4.18
N LEU A 18 3.50 -1.23 -4.94
CA LEU A 18 2.86 -0.64 -6.09
C LEU A 18 1.58 0.09 -5.65
N ILE A 19 1.35 1.29 -6.16
CA ILE A 19 0.05 1.98 -6.11
C ILE A 19 -0.59 1.80 -7.49
N PRO A 20 -1.33 0.70 -7.72
CA PRO A 20 -1.99 0.42 -8.99
C PRO A 20 -3.29 1.21 -9.14
N VAL A 21 -3.26 2.29 -9.91
CA VAL A 21 -4.47 3.04 -10.29
C VAL A 21 -5.04 2.44 -11.57
N VAL A 22 -6.16 1.73 -11.48
CA VAL A 22 -6.81 1.10 -12.64
C VAL A 22 -7.67 2.13 -13.37
N ASP A 23 -7.40 2.32 -14.66
CA ASP A 23 -8.05 3.34 -15.49
C ASP A 23 -9.33 2.82 -16.15
N HIS A 24 -10.37 2.57 -15.34
CA HIS A 24 -11.68 2.18 -15.85
C HIS A 24 -12.43 3.35 -16.50
N ALA A 25 -13.26 3.03 -17.50
CA ALA A 25 -14.03 4.02 -18.25
C ALA A 25 -15.05 4.81 -17.40
N ASP A 26 -15.57 4.21 -16.33
CA ASP A 26 -16.51 4.81 -15.38
C ASP A 26 -15.85 5.47 -14.15
N GLY A 27 -14.51 5.50 -14.15
CA GLY A 27 -13.69 6.22 -13.20
C GLY A 27 -12.59 5.37 -12.59
N ALA A 28 -11.43 5.98 -12.37
CA ALA A 28 -10.27 5.30 -11.83
C ALA A 28 -10.54 4.69 -10.45
N THR A 29 -9.94 3.52 -10.22
CA THR A 29 -9.94 2.81 -8.94
C THR A 29 -8.50 2.52 -8.51
N VAL A 30 -8.31 2.09 -7.27
CA VAL A 30 -7.01 1.64 -6.74
C VAL A 30 -7.17 0.19 -6.31
N LEU A 31 -6.32 -0.68 -6.86
CA LEU A 31 -6.30 -2.10 -6.51
C LEU A 31 -5.52 -2.32 -5.20
N LEU A 32 -6.15 -2.98 -4.24
CA LEU A 32 -5.61 -3.30 -2.93
C LEU A 32 -5.74 -4.80 -2.65
N THR A 33 -4.91 -5.30 -1.74
CA THR A 33 -4.92 -6.69 -1.28
C THR A 33 -5.31 -6.77 0.19
N LYS A 34 -5.97 -7.86 0.58
CA LYS A 34 -6.17 -8.26 1.97
C LYS A 34 -5.21 -9.41 2.25
N ARG A 35 -4.25 -9.20 3.16
CA ARG A 35 -3.28 -10.22 3.56
C ARG A 35 -3.95 -11.42 4.21
N ALA A 36 -3.42 -12.61 3.93
CA ALA A 36 -3.96 -13.86 4.43
C ALA A 36 -4.01 -13.92 5.96
N GLU A 37 -5.12 -14.39 6.52
CA GLU A 37 -5.31 -14.44 7.99
C GLU A 37 -4.33 -15.37 8.70
N LYS A 38 -3.80 -16.36 8.00
CA LYS A 38 -2.81 -17.34 8.50
C LYS A 38 -1.39 -16.78 8.68
N LEU A 39 -1.11 -15.56 8.23
CA LEU A 39 0.22 -14.97 8.34
C LEU A 39 0.55 -14.54 9.77
N ARG A 40 1.80 -14.77 10.19
CA ARG A 40 2.27 -14.48 11.56
C ARG A 40 2.30 -12.98 11.90
N SER A 41 2.33 -12.12 10.89
CA SER A 41 2.35 -10.66 11.04
C SER A 41 1.37 -10.02 10.06
N HIS A 42 0.73 -8.92 10.51
CA HIS A 42 -0.17 -8.12 9.68
C HIS A 42 -1.33 -8.91 9.04
N SER A 43 -1.79 -9.99 9.69
CA SER A 43 -2.90 -10.81 9.22
C SER A 43 -4.17 -9.98 9.00
N GLY A 44 -4.85 -10.22 7.87
CA GLY A 44 -6.09 -9.55 7.49
C GLY A 44 -5.96 -8.05 7.18
N GLN A 45 -4.76 -7.47 7.18
CA GLN A 45 -4.58 -6.05 6.88
C GLN A 45 -4.73 -5.77 5.38
N VAL A 46 -5.35 -4.64 5.07
CA VAL A 46 -5.41 -4.11 3.71
C VAL A 46 -4.08 -3.43 3.38
N ALA A 47 -3.49 -3.81 2.26
CA ALA A 47 -2.22 -3.30 1.78
C ALA A 47 -2.26 -2.99 0.28
N PHE A 48 -1.30 -2.17 -0.14
CA PHE A 48 -0.85 -2.18 -1.52
C PHE A 48 -0.09 -3.49 -1.79
N PRO A 49 -0.17 -4.05 -3.01
CA PRO A 49 0.67 -5.19 -3.35
C PRO A 49 2.15 -4.78 -3.33
N GLY A 50 3.00 -5.66 -2.82
CA GLY A 50 4.41 -5.35 -2.63
C GLY A 50 5.05 -6.03 -1.43
N GLY A 51 6.36 -5.87 -1.32
CA GLY A 51 7.15 -6.63 -0.36
C GLY A 51 8.53 -6.06 -0.10
N THR A 52 9.39 -6.92 0.46
CA THR A 52 10.77 -6.54 0.83
C THR A 52 11.64 -6.48 -0.42
N ILE A 53 12.53 -5.49 -0.51
CA ILE A 53 13.49 -5.41 -1.62
C ILE A 53 14.53 -6.52 -1.45
N ASP A 54 14.65 -7.40 -2.44
CA ASP A 54 15.69 -8.42 -2.50
C ASP A 54 17.03 -7.78 -2.96
N PRO A 55 18.20 -8.21 -2.44
CA PRO A 55 19.50 -7.75 -2.93
C PRO A 55 19.73 -7.89 -4.44
N THR A 56 18.99 -8.78 -5.10
CA THR A 56 19.04 -9.02 -6.54
C THR A 56 18.07 -8.17 -7.35
N ASP A 57 17.12 -7.48 -6.69
CA ASP A 57 16.19 -6.58 -7.37
C ASP A 57 16.95 -5.35 -7.90
N PRO A 58 16.89 -5.05 -9.21
CA PRO A 58 17.67 -3.95 -9.79
C PRO A 58 17.15 -2.56 -9.41
N SER A 59 15.91 -2.47 -8.93
CA SER A 59 15.30 -1.23 -8.44
C SER A 59 14.06 -1.50 -7.57
N PRO A 60 13.61 -0.52 -6.76
CA PRO A 60 12.33 -0.60 -6.06
C PRO A 60 11.12 -0.85 -6.96
N GLU A 61 11.12 -0.33 -8.19
CA GLU A 61 10.08 -0.62 -9.18
C GLU A 61 10.08 -2.10 -9.57
N ALA A 62 11.26 -2.70 -9.76
CA ALA A 62 11.37 -4.11 -10.07
C ALA A 62 10.84 -4.97 -8.92
N THR A 63 11.15 -4.62 -7.66
CA THR A 63 10.55 -5.27 -6.49
C THR A 63 9.03 -5.13 -6.50
N ALA A 64 8.50 -3.91 -6.67
CA ALA A 64 7.06 -3.69 -6.63
C ALA A 64 6.32 -4.49 -7.73
N LEU A 65 6.87 -4.56 -8.95
CA LEU A 65 6.32 -5.35 -10.04
C LEU A 65 6.41 -6.86 -9.77
N ARG A 66 7.57 -7.36 -9.31
CA ARG A 66 7.77 -8.78 -8.98
C ARG A 66 6.78 -9.23 -7.92
N GLU A 67 6.74 -8.52 -6.79
CA GLU A 67 5.85 -8.84 -5.67
C GLU A 67 4.38 -8.73 -6.08
N THR A 68 4.01 -7.72 -6.88
CA THR A 68 2.63 -7.61 -7.40
C THR A 68 2.25 -8.81 -8.26
N PHE A 69 3.17 -9.30 -9.10
CA PHE A 69 2.93 -10.51 -9.88
C PHE A 69 2.85 -11.77 -8.99
N GLU A 70 3.73 -11.91 -8.01
CA GLU A 70 3.76 -13.04 -7.09
C GLU A 70 2.50 -13.09 -6.19
N GLU A 71 2.03 -11.96 -5.69
CA GLU A 71 0.89 -11.87 -4.77
C GLU A 71 -0.46 -12.04 -5.49
N ILE A 72 -0.65 -11.39 -6.65
CA ILE A 72 -1.96 -11.27 -7.31
C ILE A 72 -1.97 -11.60 -8.80
N GLY A 73 -0.84 -11.98 -9.39
CA GLY A 73 -0.75 -12.38 -10.80
C GLY A 73 -0.98 -11.24 -11.80
N LEU A 74 -0.94 -9.98 -11.36
CA LEU A 74 -1.11 -8.84 -12.26
C LEU A 74 0.14 -8.68 -13.13
N ASP A 75 -0.01 -8.94 -14.42
CA ASP A 75 1.09 -8.89 -15.38
C ASP A 75 1.59 -7.45 -15.59
N ARG A 76 2.93 -7.30 -15.67
CA ARG A 76 3.62 -6.03 -15.93
C ARG A 76 3.16 -5.36 -17.24
N ASP A 77 2.67 -6.12 -18.21
CA ASP A 77 2.20 -5.58 -19.49
C ASP A 77 0.92 -4.75 -19.32
N HIS A 78 0.22 -4.87 -18.20
CA HIS A 78 -0.89 -3.99 -17.86
C HIS A 78 -0.46 -2.72 -17.11
N ILE A 79 0.79 -2.65 -16.65
CA ILE A 79 1.24 -1.64 -15.69
C ILE A 79 2.18 -0.63 -16.36
N GLU A 80 1.80 0.64 -16.31
CA GLU A 80 2.66 1.77 -16.65
C GLU A 80 3.10 2.51 -15.39
N ILE A 81 4.40 2.56 -15.12
CA ILE A 81 4.94 3.29 -13.97
C ILE A 81 4.97 4.79 -14.27
N VAL A 82 4.35 5.57 -13.38
CA VAL A 82 4.33 7.03 -13.45
C VAL A 82 5.52 7.63 -12.69
N GLY A 83 5.85 7.08 -11.53
CA GLY A 83 6.97 7.55 -10.72
C GLY A 83 6.93 7.10 -9.27
N ARG A 84 7.86 7.61 -8.46
CA ARG A 84 7.94 7.32 -7.02
C ARG A 84 7.28 8.41 -6.19
N MET A 85 6.55 7.99 -5.16
CA MET A 85 6.11 8.88 -4.09
C MET A 85 7.21 8.99 -3.02
N PRO A 86 7.16 10.00 -2.13
CA PRO A 86 8.09 10.08 -1.01
C PRO A 86 8.07 8.79 -0.16
N ASP A 87 9.26 8.35 0.25
CA ASP A 87 9.40 7.17 1.11
C ASP A 87 8.55 7.28 2.38
N TYR A 88 7.93 6.17 2.76
CA TYR A 88 7.13 6.06 3.98
C TYR A 88 7.88 5.20 5.01
N VAL A 89 8.16 5.76 6.18
CA VAL A 89 8.79 5.02 7.29
C VAL A 89 7.72 4.49 8.24
N SER A 90 7.62 3.17 8.32
CA SER A 90 6.67 2.47 9.19
C SER A 90 7.20 2.33 10.63
N GLY A 91 6.29 2.21 11.60
CA GLY A 91 6.63 1.90 12.99
C GLY A 91 7.21 0.49 13.21
N SER A 92 7.06 -0.39 12.23
CA SER A 92 7.62 -1.75 12.23
C SER A 92 9.08 -1.81 11.72
N GLY A 93 9.68 -0.67 11.34
CA GLY A 93 11.10 -0.60 10.95
C GLY A 93 11.35 -0.79 9.46
N TYR A 94 10.34 -0.58 8.62
CA TYR A 94 10.49 -0.54 7.17
C TYR A 94 10.58 0.89 6.64
N ARG A 95 11.47 1.11 5.68
CA ARG A 95 11.43 2.22 4.73
C ARG A 95 10.77 1.70 3.45
N ILE A 96 9.59 2.22 3.14
CA ILE A 96 8.74 1.72 2.06
C ILE A 96 8.79 2.74 0.93
N VAL A 97 9.14 2.29 -0.27
CA VAL A 97 9.13 3.08 -1.51
C VAL A 97 7.80 2.84 -2.23
N PRO A 98 6.87 3.81 -2.26
CA PRO A 98 5.62 3.66 -2.98
C PRO A 98 5.79 4.04 -4.46
N VAL A 99 5.48 3.12 -5.36
CA VAL A 99 5.60 3.28 -6.81
C VAL A 99 4.23 3.52 -7.41
N LEU A 100 3.97 4.73 -7.90
CA LEU A 100 2.72 5.09 -8.55
C LEU A 100 2.66 4.55 -9.97
N SER A 101 1.54 3.93 -10.33
CA SER A 101 1.33 3.36 -11.66
C SER A 101 -0.10 3.55 -12.14
N VAL A 102 -0.26 3.54 -13.46
CA VAL A 102 -1.55 3.39 -14.15
C VAL A 102 -1.64 1.96 -14.66
N VAL A 103 -2.79 1.33 -14.43
CA VAL A 103 -3.06 -0.05 -14.84
C VAL A 103 -4.17 -0.04 -15.88
N ARG A 104 -3.89 -0.61 -17.05
CA ARG A 104 -4.90 -0.80 -18.10
C ARG A 104 -5.86 -1.92 -17.71
N PRO A 105 -7.19 -1.69 -17.76
CA PRO A 105 -8.19 -2.74 -17.52
C PRO A 105 -8.05 -3.94 -18.45
N GLY A 106 -8.79 -5.02 -18.14
CA GLY A 106 -8.78 -6.26 -18.93
C GLY A 106 -7.73 -7.29 -18.48
N PHE A 107 -7.15 -7.11 -17.30
CA PHE A 107 -6.33 -8.13 -16.65
C PHE A 107 -7.19 -9.18 -15.92
N SER A 108 -6.59 -10.32 -15.61
CA SER A 108 -7.14 -11.32 -14.69
C SER A 108 -6.19 -11.51 -13.53
N LEU A 109 -6.71 -11.61 -12.31
CA LEU A 109 -5.89 -11.82 -11.11
C LEU A 109 -5.80 -13.30 -10.76
N MET A 110 -4.61 -13.75 -10.38
CA MET A 110 -4.37 -15.07 -9.82
C MET A 110 -3.74 -14.88 -8.44
N LEU A 111 -4.57 -14.98 -7.40
CA LEU A 111 -4.12 -14.70 -6.03
C LEU A 111 -3.27 -15.84 -5.50
N ASN A 112 -2.13 -15.51 -4.90
CA ASN A 112 -1.38 -16.42 -4.08
C ASN A 112 -2.09 -16.58 -2.72
N ALA A 113 -2.86 -17.66 -2.57
CA ALA A 113 -3.62 -17.96 -1.35
C ALA A 113 -2.75 -18.19 -0.10
N ASP A 114 -1.42 -18.28 -0.24
CA ASP A 114 -0.50 -18.28 0.90
C ASP A 114 -0.30 -16.90 1.52
N GLU A 115 -0.53 -15.84 0.73
CA GLU A 115 -0.19 -14.47 1.11
C GLU A 115 -1.38 -13.51 1.05
N VAL A 116 -2.32 -13.75 0.14
CA VAL A 116 -3.46 -12.87 -0.15
C VAL A 116 -4.78 -13.63 -0.09
N ASP A 117 -5.68 -13.21 0.80
CA ASP A 117 -7.05 -13.77 0.89
C ASP A 117 -7.99 -13.16 -0.15
N ALA A 118 -7.78 -11.88 -0.49
CA ALA A 118 -8.61 -11.16 -1.44
C ALA A 118 -7.85 -10.02 -2.11
N ALA A 119 -8.21 -9.71 -3.35
CA ALA A 119 -7.88 -8.46 -4.02
C ALA A 119 -9.18 -7.73 -4.37
N PHE A 120 -9.20 -6.41 -4.18
CA PHE A 120 -10.39 -5.60 -4.41
C PHE A 120 -10.00 -4.18 -4.78
N GLU A 121 -10.91 -3.50 -5.46
CA GLU A 121 -10.70 -2.13 -5.93
C GLU A 121 -11.50 -1.12 -5.10
N VAL A 122 -10.89 0.03 -4.87
CA VAL A 122 -11.53 1.17 -4.19
C VAL A 122 -11.54 2.36 -5.15
N PRO A 123 -12.67 3.05 -5.36
CA PRO A 123 -12.72 4.22 -6.23
C PRO A 123 -11.67 5.26 -5.82
N LEU A 124 -10.88 5.73 -6.78
CA LEU A 124 -9.86 6.75 -6.51
C LEU A 124 -10.50 8.01 -5.94
N ARG A 125 -11.67 8.39 -6.45
CA ARG A 125 -12.48 9.51 -5.91
C ARG A 125 -12.83 9.36 -4.44
N PHE A 126 -13.02 8.13 -3.94
CA PHE A 126 -13.30 7.88 -2.53
C PHE A 126 -12.02 8.08 -1.71
N LEU A 127 -10.89 7.52 -2.19
CA LEU A 127 -9.59 7.63 -1.52
C LEU A 127 -8.99 9.04 -1.54
N MET A 128 -9.39 9.89 -2.49
CA MET A 128 -8.91 11.27 -2.61
C MET A 128 -9.89 12.29 -1.99
N ASP A 129 -11.01 11.83 -1.43
CA ASP A 129 -11.93 12.71 -0.70
C ASP A 129 -11.50 12.78 0.78
N PRO A 130 -11.05 13.95 1.26
CA PRO A 130 -10.55 14.10 2.63
C PRO A 130 -11.62 13.83 3.69
N VAL A 131 -12.92 13.84 3.35
CA VAL A 131 -13.99 13.49 4.29
C VAL A 131 -13.90 12.02 4.74
N ASN A 132 -13.29 11.16 3.91
CA ASN A 132 -13.11 9.74 4.19
C ASN A 132 -11.83 9.47 5.00
N HIS A 133 -11.03 10.50 5.29
CA HIS A 133 -9.76 10.35 6.01
C HIS A 133 -9.95 10.56 7.51
N ALA A 134 -10.57 9.57 8.16
CA ALA A 134 -10.73 9.60 9.60
C ALA A 134 -9.35 9.54 10.28
N ARG A 135 -9.17 10.38 11.31
CA ARG A 135 -7.97 10.36 12.16
C ARG A 135 -8.35 9.73 13.49
N ASP A 136 -7.59 8.72 13.88
CA ASP A 136 -7.73 8.03 15.15
C ASP A 136 -6.37 8.01 15.86
N SER A 137 -6.35 7.64 17.14
CA SER A 137 -5.13 7.55 17.93
C SER A 137 -5.10 6.31 18.82
N ARG A 138 -3.89 5.87 19.16
CA ARG A 138 -3.64 4.81 20.12
C ARG A 138 -2.53 5.20 21.06
N MET A 139 -2.71 4.90 22.34
CA MET A 139 -1.65 5.01 23.33
C MET A 139 -0.65 3.88 23.15
N TRP A 140 0.63 4.23 23.06
CA TRP A 140 1.73 3.29 22.99
C TRP A 140 2.92 3.80 23.80
N ASN A 141 3.33 3.06 24.84
CA ASN A 141 4.41 3.47 25.76
C ASN A 141 4.24 4.91 26.25
N ASP A 142 3.04 5.25 26.73
CA ASP A 142 2.66 6.59 27.22
C ASP A 142 2.72 7.73 26.18
N LEU A 143 2.91 7.41 24.90
CA LEU A 143 2.82 8.34 23.79
C LEU A 143 1.56 8.08 22.98
N GLU A 144 0.81 9.14 22.68
CA GLU A 144 -0.32 9.08 21.77
C GLU A 144 0.19 9.05 20.32
N TRP A 145 -0.18 8.00 19.59
CA TRP A 145 0.16 7.83 18.18
C TRP A 145 -1.08 7.95 17.30
N PHE A 146 -1.05 8.90 16.37
CA PHE A 146 -2.13 9.15 15.43
C PHE A 146 -1.92 8.38 14.13
N PHE A 147 -3.00 7.85 13.58
CA PHE A 147 -3.05 7.22 12.27
C PHE A 147 -4.32 7.60 11.52
N TYR A 148 -4.30 7.39 10.21
CA TYR A 148 -5.47 7.54 9.35
C TYR A 148 -6.17 6.21 9.12
N GLU A 149 -7.47 6.29 8.89
CA GLU A 149 -8.34 5.19 8.53
C GLU A 149 -9.36 5.63 7.49
N MET A 150 -9.64 4.75 6.53
CA MET A 150 -10.58 4.94 5.43
C MET A 150 -11.41 3.64 5.27
N PRO A 151 -12.52 3.48 6.00
CA PRO A 151 -13.34 2.27 5.91
C PRO A 151 -14.10 2.23 4.58
N TYR A 152 -14.03 1.12 3.85
CA TYR A 152 -14.71 0.98 2.56
C TYR A 152 -15.16 -0.47 2.32
N GLY A 153 -16.43 -0.68 1.96
CA GLY A 153 -16.93 -2.00 1.54
C GLY A 153 -16.72 -3.12 2.58
N GLY A 154 -16.78 -2.81 3.88
CA GLY A 154 -16.48 -3.75 4.96
C GLY A 154 -15.00 -4.01 5.20
N GLN A 155 -14.11 -3.40 4.40
CA GLN A 155 -12.66 -3.45 4.57
C GLN A 155 -12.18 -2.22 5.35
N ARG A 156 -11.13 -2.43 6.15
CA ARG A 156 -10.50 -1.37 6.95
C ARG A 156 -9.16 -1.00 6.33
N ILE A 157 -9.07 0.16 5.70
CA ILE A 157 -7.82 0.69 5.14
C ILE A 157 -7.22 1.62 6.20
N TRP A 158 -6.10 1.25 6.81
CA TRP A 158 -5.54 2.01 7.94
C TRP A 158 -4.03 1.89 8.01
N GLY A 159 -3.41 2.65 8.93
CA GLY A 159 -1.98 2.53 9.23
C GLY A 159 -1.10 2.97 8.05
N VAL A 160 -0.16 2.11 7.64
CA VAL A 160 0.79 2.41 6.55
C VAL A 160 0.07 2.71 5.24
N THR A 161 -0.89 1.86 4.84
CA THR A 161 -1.64 1.99 3.58
C THR A 161 -2.38 3.32 3.53
N ALA A 162 -3.16 3.64 4.57
CA ALA A 162 -3.85 4.92 4.66
C ALA A 162 -2.88 6.12 4.75
N GLY A 163 -1.72 5.94 5.38
CA GLY A 163 -0.67 6.96 5.43
C GLY A 163 -0.05 7.27 4.06
N ILE A 164 0.18 6.25 3.23
CA ILE A 164 0.63 6.41 1.85
C ILE A 164 -0.46 7.08 1.01
N ILE A 165 -1.72 6.65 1.11
CA ILE A 165 -2.85 7.26 0.40
C ILE A 165 -3.01 8.74 0.81
N ARG A 166 -2.88 9.05 2.10
CA ARG A 166 -2.93 10.44 2.56
C ARG A 166 -1.81 11.28 1.97
N THR A 167 -0.61 10.71 1.84
CA THR A 167 0.54 11.37 1.20
C THR A 167 0.27 11.61 -0.29
N LEU A 168 -0.35 10.66 -0.98
CA LEU A 168 -0.77 10.80 -2.37
C LEU A 168 -1.77 11.96 -2.53
N TYR A 169 -2.80 12.01 -1.69
CA TYR A 169 -3.77 13.10 -1.63
C TYR A 169 -3.09 14.47 -1.42
N GLU A 170 -2.22 14.59 -0.41
CA GLU A 170 -1.53 15.85 -0.08
C GLU A 170 -0.59 16.34 -1.20
N ARG A 171 -0.10 15.44 -2.06
CA ARG A 171 0.85 15.78 -3.12
C ARG A 171 0.20 16.10 -4.46
N LEU A 172 -0.95 15.48 -4.76
CA LEU A 172 -1.55 15.53 -6.09
C LEU A 172 -2.93 16.21 -6.11
N TYR A 173 -3.60 16.35 -4.96
CA TYR A 173 -5.00 16.80 -4.89
C TYR A 173 -5.26 17.95 -3.90
N ALA A 174 -4.30 18.29 -3.03
CA ALA A 174 -4.44 19.33 -2.00
C ALA A 174 -3.90 20.70 -2.44
#